data_AF-A0A7G7L7S9-F1
#
_entry.id   AF-A0A7G7L7S9-F1
#
_cell.length_a   1.000
_cell.length_b   1.000
_cell.length_c   1.000
_cell.angle_alpha   90.00
_cell.angle_beta   90.00
_cell.angle_gamma   90.00
#
_symmetry.space_group_name_H-M   'P 1'
#
loop_
_entity.id
_entity.type
_entity.pdbx_description
1 polymer ?
#
loop_
_entity_poly.entity_id
_entity_poly.type
_entity_poly.pdbx_seq_one_letter_code
_entity_poly.pdbx_strand_id
1 'polypeptide(L)'
;MRTPTAPARPHALAAGVLAGALLLTGCTSTVDGTASPVAAGTSQAPESSSEAPETSEAPTGQVTPAPEIGPGTGAEARRIASVSSLISTTSPERTEGCFPSGPFGSASGIDVLYFGDGRVEQELDRWGFVAGWGNCNQDVANNGSLTLAAEMSDPDSAVAAAEALNEIGLDYDLGGTEPVELPDLGVTGALTAGGADSAGNPTDTAQAWVPTGRMLAYAFVDAPAGGAVDLLTRQLQDQLALLATFEPTPQDQVPDLDSDPLDLAQYALAPPGDPTRFTGGYDLEGYLRFAIDPIAERTLLGSNGFTGFYAKQSGDDATDLEYAVALYAFPTSAQTNAVYEGFRTLETTEFGGTPFVLPAIPDAPCFVFASDDTGTSFYQRCYVGFGSYLASLDVLGVTAIDDYSQMNTLLPQQRDLIDG
;
A
#
# COMPACT_ATOMS: atom_id res chain seq x y z
N MET A 1 0.63 59.23 18.02
CA MET A 1 1.36 60.16 17.14
C MET A 1 2.72 59.55 16.82
N ARG A 2 2.82 58.85 15.68
CA ARG A 2 4.05 58.51 14.91
C ARG A 2 3.64 57.49 13.85
N THR A 3 3.47 58.00 12.63
CA THR A 3 3.51 57.22 11.39
C THR A 3 4.96 56.72 11.18
N PRO A 4 5.14 55.64 10.42
CA PRO A 4 5.78 55.86 9.12
C PRO A 4 5.15 55.08 7.97
N THR A 5 5.17 55.77 6.84
CA THR A 5 4.91 55.42 5.45
C THR A 5 5.89 54.37 4.89
N ALA A 6 5.38 53.45 4.07
CA ALA A 6 6.14 52.80 2.99
C ALA A 6 6.29 53.76 1.78
N PRO A 7 7.26 53.52 0.87
CA PRO A 7 6.84 52.93 -0.41
C PRO A 7 7.87 52.01 -1.13
N ALA A 8 7.32 50.95 -1.74
CA ALA A 8 7.47 50.41 -3.11
C ALA A 8 8.80 50.38 -3.93
N ARG A 9 9.16 49.13 -4.31
CA ARG A 9 9.55 48.59 -5.67
C ARG A 9 10.92 48.97 -6.28
N PRO A 10 11.36 48.35 -7.40
CA PRO A 10 11.62 46.93 -7.70
C PRO A 10 12.99 46.71 -8.41
N HIS A 11 13.59 45.52 -8.37
CA HIS A 11 14.67 45.14 -9.31
C HIS A 11 14.46 43.67 -9.69
N ALA A 12 13.99 43.38 -10.90
CA ALA A 12 14.69 43.41 -12.19
C ALA A 12 15.26 42.02 -12.52
N LEU A 13 14.55 41.39 -13.45
CA LEU A 13 14.91 40.21 -14.24
C LEU A 13 16.34 40.29 -14.77
N ALA A 14 17.09 39.20 -14.61
CA ALA A 14 18.23 38.88 -15.46
C ALA A 14 18.00 37.49 -16.06
N ALA A 15 17.73 37.49 -17.36
CA ALA A 15 17.64 36.30 -18.19
C ALA A 15 19.04 35.68 -18.37
N GLY A 16 19.13 34.38 -18.11
CA GLY A 16 20.26 33.55 -18.49
C GLY A 16 19.74 32.35 -19.29
N VAL A 17 19.92 32.40 -20.60
CA VAL A 17 19.68 31.27 -21.51
C VAL A 17 20.91 30.36 -21.45
N LEU A 18 20.71 29.09 -21.09
CA LEU A 18 21.65 28.00 -21.34
C LEU A 18 20.85 26.74 -21.68
N ALA A 19 20.99 26.31 -22.93
CA ALA A 19 20.49 25.05 -23.44
C ALA A 19 21.34 23.89 -22.90
N GLY A 20 20.70 22.82 -22.45
CA GLY A 20 21.37 21.61 -21.98
C GLY A 20 20.39 20.43 -21.85
N ALA A 21 20.70 19.38 -22.61
CA ALA A 21 20.10 18.06 -22.71
C ALA A 21 19.30 17.49 -21.52
N LEU A 22 18.21 16.79 -21.90
CA LEU A 22 17.61 15.60 -21.29
C LEU A 22 18.46 14.91 -20.20
N LEU A 23 17.89 14.80 -19.00
CA LEU A 23 17.99 13.68 -18.05
C LEU A 23 16.93 13.96 -16.96
N LEU A 24 15.81 13.23 -17.00
CA LEU A 24 14.82 13.19 -15.91
C LEU A 24 15.43 12.35 -14.78
N THR A 25 16.16 13.02 -13.90
CA THR A 25 16.61 12.48 -12.62
C THR A 25 15.54 12.76 -11.57
N GLY A 26 14.71 11.77 -11.25
CA GLY A 26 14.10 11.70 -9.93
C GLY A 26 15.16 11.26 -8.94
N CYS A 27 15.95 12.21 -8.41
CA CYS A 27 16.86 11.95 -7.29
C CYS A 27 15.99 11.74 -6.05
N THR A 28 15.80 10.54 -5.50
CA THR A 28 16.76 9.76 -4.69
C THR A 28 17.65 10.65 -3.83
N SER A 29 17.27 10.84 -2.57
CA SER A 29 18.25 11.17 -1.53
C SER A 29 19.13 9.95 -1.29
N THR A 30 20.32 9.93 -1.89
CA THR A 30 21.41 9.07 -1.45
C THR A 30 21.95 9.61 -0.13
N VAL A 31 21.60 8.94 0.97
CA VAL A 31 22.44 8.88 2.17
C VAL A 31 22.99 7.46 2.20
N ASP A 32 24.32 7.33 2.30
CA ASP A 32 25.00 6.05 2.34
C ASP A 32 24.46 5.20 3.51
N GLY A 33 23.68 4.16 3.17
CA GLY A 33 23.27 3.07 4.06
C GLY A 33 21.78 3.04 4.43
N THR A 34 20.93 2.44 3.57
CA THR A 34 19.93 1.38 3.88
C THR A 34 19.16 0.95 2.63
N ALA A 35 18.63 -0.28 2.71
CA ALA A 35 17.84 -1.04 1.73
C ALA A 35 17.18 -0.23 0.60
N SER A 36 17.57 -0.52 -0.63
CA SER A 36 16.86 -0.09 -1.83
C SER A 36 15.88 -1.18 -2.25
N PRO A 37 14.56 -0.92 -2.31
CA PRO A 37 13.71 -1.64 -3.24
C PRO A 37 14.22 -1.36 -4.66
N VAL A 38 14.24 -2.39 -5.51
CA VAL A 38 14.76 -2.30 -6.87
C VAL A 38 13.99 -1.23 -7.65
N ALA A 39 14.71 -0.22 -8.13
CA ALA A 39 14.14 0.91 -8.85
C ALA A 39 13.39 0.46 -10.10
N ALA A 40 12.09 0.77 -10.17
CA ALA A 40 11.29 0.64 -11.38
C ALA A 40 11.78 1.66 -12.43
N GLY A 41 12.16 1.18 -13.62
CA GLY A 41 12.26 2.01 -14.83
C GLY A 41 13.67 2.20 -15.40
N THR A 42 14.16 1.24 -16.16
CA THR A 42 14.54 1.41 -17.58
C THR A 42 14.92 0.04 -18.14
N SER A 43 14.09 -0.45 -19.06
CA SER A 43 14.39 -1.63 -19.87
C SER A 43 15.65 -1.42 -20.70
N GLN A 44 16.79 -1.93 -20.22
CA GLN A 44 17.77 -2.66 -21.01
C GLN A 44 18.37 -3.74 -20.11
N ALA A 45 17.89 -4.98 -20.28
CA ALA A 45 18.51 -6.15 -19.69
C ALA A 45 20.01 -6.15 -20.04
N PRO A 46 20.93 -6.22 -19.07
CA PRO A 46 22.30 -6.62 -19.37
C PRO A 46 22.22 -8.02 -19.99
N GLU A 47 22.93 -8.28 -21.08
CA GLU A 47 23.16 -9.65 -21.55
C GLU A 47 23.90 -10.41 -20.44
N SER A 48 23.13 -11.06 -19.57
CA SER A 48 23.64 -11.85 -18.46
C SER A 48 23.94 -13.25 -18.98
N SER A 49 25.24 -13.54 -19.12
CA SER A 49 25.77 -14.87 -19.43
C SER A 49 25.87 -15.73 -18.17
N SER A 50 24.79 -15.79 -17.38
CA SER A 50 24.67 -16.70 -16.24
C SER A 50 23.59 -17.71 -16.58
N GLU A 51 23.95 -19.00 -16.55
CA GLU A 51 22.98 -20.07 -16.73
C GLU A 51 21.86 -19.91 -15.69
N ALA A 52 20.61 -20.05 -16.14
CA ALA A 52 19.46 -20.08 -15.24
C ALA A 52 19.71 -21.17 -14.17
N PRO A 53 19.41 -20.91 -12.89
CA PRO A 53 19.51 -21.94 -11.86
C PRO A 53 18.72 -23.17 -12.29
N GLU A 54 19.26 -24.37 -12.03
CA GLU A 54 18.53 -25.61 -12.27
C GLU A 54 17.22 -25.55 -11.50
N THR A 55 16.09 -25.57 -12.22
CA THR A 55 14.75 -25.70 -11.66
C THR A 55 14.72 -26.89 -10.70
N SER A 56 14.41 -26.65 -9.42
CA SER A 56 14.17 -27.68 -8.41
C SER A 56 13.17 -28.74 -8.94
N GLU A 57 13.24 -29.99 -8.46
CA GLU A 57 12.44 -31.13 -8.97
C GLU A 57 10.93 -30.87 -8.99
N ALA A 58 10.27 -31.17 -10.12
CA ALA A 58 8.84 -30.94 -10.34
C ALA A 58 7.94 -31.47 -9.19
N PRO A 59 6.80 -30.81 -8.90
CA PRO A 59 5.94 -31.14 -7.77
C PRO A 59 5.57 -32.63 -7.74
N THR A 60 5.66 -33.24 -6.56
CA THR A 60 5.28 -34.66 -6.35
C THR A 60 3.77 -34.84 -6.14
N GLY A 61 3.02 -33.75 -5.94
CA GLY A 61 1.56 -33.70 -5.81
C GLY A 61 0.84 -33.03 -6.98
N GLN A 62 -0.50 -33.13 -7.04
CA GLN A 62 -1.32 -32.41 -8.02
C GLN A 62 -1.52 -30.96 -7.57
N VAL A 63 -0.59 -30.07 -7.91
CA VAL A 63 -0.75 -28.62 -7.75
C VAL A 63 -1.91 -28.15 -8.63
N THR A 64 -2.86 -27.41 -8.07
CA THR A 64 -3.92 -26.77 -8.87
C THR A 64 -3.35 -25.52 -9.54
N PRO A 65 -3.39 -25.40 -10.88
CA PRO A 65 -2.83 -24.23 -11.57
C PRO A 65 -3.48 -22.92 -11.12
N ALA A 66 -2.69 -21.86 -11.01
CA ALA A 66 -3.16 -20.52 -10.66
C ALA A 66 -4.42 -20.13 -11.45
N PRO A 67 -5.40 -19.44 -10.82
CA PRO A 67 -6.58 -18.95 -11.51
C PRO A 67 -6.22 -17.92 -12.59
N GLU A 68 -7.16 -17.67 -13.52
CA GLU A 68 -7.01 -16.58 -14.48
C GLU A 68 -6.94 -15.23 -13.75
N ILE A 69 -5.92 -14.43 -14.07
CA ILE A 69 -5.73 -13.10 -13.47
C ILE A 69 -6.87 -12.20 -13.93
N GLY A 70 -7.59 -11.60 -12.97
CA GLY A 70 -8.71 -10.71 -13.26
C GLY A 70 -9.31 -10.07 -12.02
N PRO A 71 -10.50 -9.44 -12.14
CA PRO A 71 -11.17 -8.80 -11.00
C PRO A 71 -11.39 -9.75 -9.82
N GLY A 72 -11.60 -11.04 -10.09
CA GLY A 72 -11.77 -12.08 -9.09
C GLY A 72 -10.54 -12.35 -8.21
N THR A 73 -9.33 -12.42 -8.79
CA THR A 73 -8.09 -12.55 -7.99
C THR A 73 -7.83 -11.29 -7.16
N GLY A 74 -8.20 -10.11 -7.68
CA GLY A 74 -8.23 -8.87 -6.89
C GLY A 74 -9.25 -8.91 -5.75
N ALA A 75 -10.42 -9.51 -5.95
CA ALA A 75 -11.44 -9.64 -4.91
C ALA A 75 -10.98 -10.59 -3.79
N GLU A 76 -10.34 -11.70 -4.13
CA GLU A 76 -9.75 -12.62 -3.12
C GLU A 76 -8.62 -11.94 -2.34
N ALA A 77 -7.74 -11.19 -3.02
CA ALA A 77 -6.70 -10.40 -2.36
C ALA A 77 -7.27 -9.41 -1.33
N ARG A 78 -8.41 -8.78 -1.63
CA ARG A 78 -9.11 -7.89 -0.68
C ARG A 78 -9.76 -8.64 0.49
N ARG A 79 -10.25 -9.87 0.27
CA ARG A 79 -10.71 -10.74 1.36
C ARG A 79 -9.56 -11.14 2.29
N ILE A 80 -8.37 -11.37 1.75
CA ILE A 80 -7.15 -11.61 2.55
C ILE A 80 -6.80 -10.37 3.38
N ALA A 81 -6.98 -9.16 2.84
CA ALA A 81 -6.77 -7.90 3.58
C ALA A 81 -7.62 -7.83 4.86
N SER A 82 -8.87 -8.32 4.81
CA SER A 82 -9.79 -8.34 5.96
C SER A 82 -9.29 -9.18 7.15
N VAL A 83 -8.34 -10.07 6.90
CA VAL A 83 -7.74 -10.98 7.89
C VAL A 83 -6.21 -10.85 7.96
N SER A 84 -5.63 -9.76 7.44
CA SER A 84 -4.21 -9.47 7.61
C SER A 84 -3.92 -8.81 8.97
N SER A 85 -2.69 -8.78 9.45
CA SER A 85 -2.35 -8.03 10.65
C SER A 85 -2.46 -6.52 10.38
N LEU A 86 -3.03 -5.77 11.32
CA LEU A 86 -2.84 -4.32 11.34
C LEU A 86 -1.57 -4.01 12.13
N ILE A 87 -0.58 -3.40 11.48
CA ILE A 87 0.69 -3.13 12.15
C ILE A 87 0.51 -2.25 13.38
N SER A 88 -0.46 -1.33 13.38
CA SER A 88 -0.74 -0.46 14.53
C SER A 88 -1.17 -1.23 15.78
N THR A 89 -1.61 -2.49 15.61
CA THR A 89 -1.92 -3.40 16.71
C THR A 89 -0.68 -4.17 17.17
N THR A 90 0.13 -4.67 16.24
CA THR A 90 1.30 -5.50 16.57
C THR A 90 2.53 -4.68 16.92
N SER A 91 2.80 -3.60 16.20
CA SER A 91 3.94 -2.68 16.30
C SER A 91 3.45 -1.21 16.30
N PRO A 92 2.83 -0.72 17.39
CA PRO A 92 2.28 0.64 17.48
C PRO A 92 3.33 1.76 17.33
N GLU A 93 4.61 1.43 17.41
CA GLU A 93 5.73 2.32 17.12
C GLU A 93 5.96 2.60 15.62
N ARG A 94 5.33 1.82 14.73
CA ARG A 94 5.48 1.91 13.27
C ARG A 94 4.29 2.61 12.65
N THR A 95 4.19 3.91 12.91
CA THR A 95 3.08 4.77 12.48
C THR A 95 3.30 5.41 11.13
N GLU A 96 4.52 5.38 10.61
CA GLU A 96 4.85 6.02 9.35
C GLU A 96 4.49 5.08 8.19
N GLY A 97 3.77 5.61 7.20
CA GLY A 97 3.44 4.86 6.00
C GLY A 97 4.69 4.55 5.19
N CYS A 98 4.72 3.37 4.57
CA CYS A 98 5.63 3.12 3.45
C CYS A 98 4.91 2.41 2.31
N PHE A 99 5.54 2.46 1.14
CA PHE A 99 5.06 1.82 -0.08
C PHE A 99 6.16 0.84 -0.54
N PRO A 100 5.81 -0.37 -1.04
CA PRO A 100 4.48 -0.79 -1.53
C PRO A 100 3.56 -1.50 -0.52
N SER A 101 2.26 -1.23 -0.61
CA SER A 101 1.18 -2.04 -0.02
C SER A 101 0.19 -2.49 -1.11
N GLY A 102 -0.72 -3.41 -0.80
CA GLY A 102 -1.94 -3.61 -1.59
C GLY A 102 -2.26 -5.03 -2.00
N PRO A 103 -3.33 -5.17 -2.80
CA PRO A 103 -3.76 -6.46 -3.31
C PRO A 103 -2.87 -6.91 -4.46
N PHE A 104 -2.63 -8.21 -4.54
CA PHE A 104 -1.86 -8.86 -5.58
C PHE A 104 -2.70 -9.98 -6.19
N GLY A 105 -3.04 -9.82 -7.47
CA GLY A 105 -3.73 -10.87 -8.25
C GLY A 105 -2.78 -11.81 -9.00
N SER A 106 -1.47 -11.63 -8.84
CA SER A 106 -0.41 -12.39 -9.53
C SER A 106 0.89 -12.38 -8.73
N ALA A 107 1.67 -13.46 -8.80
CA ALA A 107 2.99 -13.56 -8.17
C ALA A 107 3.99 -12.53 -8.70
N SER A 108 3.96 -12.26 -10.01
CA SER A 108 4.82 -11.24 -10.64
C SER A 108 4.64 -9.84 -10.04
N GLY A 109 3.43 -9.51 -9.63
CA GLY A 109 3.13 -8.24 -8.94
C GLY A 109 3.81 -8.14 -7.57
N ILE A 110 3.92 -9.26 -6.85
CA ILE A 110 4.64 -9.35 -5.57
C ILE A 110 6.15 -9.22 -5.83
N ASP A 111 6.67 -9.99 -6.78
CA ASP A 111 8.11 -10.02 -7.09
C ASP A 111 8.61 -8.65 -7.53
N VAL A 112 7.95 -8.04 -8.54
CA VAL A 112 8.34 -6.71 -9.07
C VAL A 112 8.36 -5.64 -7.98
N LEU A 113 7.47 -5.71 -6.99
CA LEU A 113 7.36 -4.68 -5.95
C LEU A 113 8.28 -4.91 -4.75
N TYR A 114 8.60 -6.15 -4.40
CA TYR A 114 9.28 -6.46 -3.14
C TYR A 114 10.64 -7.14 -3.29
N PHE A 115 10.88 -7.85 -4.39
CA PHE A 115 12.01 -8.78 -4.53
C PHE A 115 12.86 -8.48 -5.76
N GLY A 116 12.25 -8.33 -6.93
CA GLY A 116 12.83 -7.76 -8.14
C GLY A 116 13.81 -8.66 -8.90
N ASP A 117 13.97 -9.92 -8.50
CA ASP A 117 14.90 -10.88 -9.13
C ASP A 117 14.21 -12.06 -9.84
N GLY A 118 12.88 -12.14 -9.79
CA GLY A 118 12.06 -13.16 -10.44
C GLY A 118 12.02 -14.52 -9.74
N ARG A 119 12.87 -14.78 -8.73
CA ARG A 119 12.90 -16.09 -8.05
C ARG A 119 11.69 -16.29 -7.16
N VAL A 120 11.17 -15.22 -6.55
CA VAL A 120 9.96 -15.30 -5.72
C VAL A 120 8.73 -15.52 -6.59
N GLU A 121 8.61 -14.81 -7.72
CA GLU A 121 7.55 -15.07 -8.71
C GLU A 121 7.55 -16.54 -9.13
N GLN A 122 8.73 -17.05 -9.51
CA GLN A 122 8.88 -18.42 -10.00
C GLN A 122 8.37 -19.46 -9.00
N GLU A 123 8.74 -19.35 -7.73
CA GLU A 123 8.31 -20.31 -6.71
C GLU A 123 6.82 -20.14 -6.35
N LEU A 124 6.32 -18.90 -6.25
CA LEU A 124 4.89 -18.69 -6.00
C LEU A 124 4.01 -19.25 -7.12
N ASP A 125 4.36 -19.02 -8.39
CA ASP A 125 3.60 -19.55 -9.54
C ASP A 125 3.70 -21.08 -9.63
N ARG A 126 4.89 -21.63 -9.39
CA ARG A 126 5.15 -23.07 -9.37
C ARG A 126 4.21 -23.82 -8.42
N TRP A 127 3.91 -23.20 -7.27
CA TRP A 127 3.07 -23.78 -6.22
C TRP A 127 1.60 -23.29 -6.28
N GLY A 128 1.22 -22.63 -7.38
CA GLY A 128 -0.16 -22.27 -7.68
C GLY A 128 -0.68 -21.10 -6.86
N PHE A 129 0.05 -19.99 -6.84
CA PHE A 129 -0.39 -18.71 -6.28
C PHE A 129 -1.81 -18.33 -6.75
N VAL A 130 -2.64 -17.87 -5.82
CA VAL A 130 -4.03 -17.49 -6.07
C VAL A 130 -4.21 -15.97 -5.96
N ALA A 131 -3.87 -15.42 -4.80
CA ALA A 131 -3.99 -14.00 -4.49
C ALA A 131 -3.10 -13.66 -3.28
N GLY A 132 -2.80 -12.38 -3.08
CA GLY A 132 -2.04 -11.94 -1.92
C GLY A 132 -2.33 -10.51 -1.50
N TRP A 133 -1.91 -10.16 -0.29
CA TRP A 133 -2.05 -8.83 0.27
C TRP A 133 -0.81 -8.44 1.06
N GLY A 134 -0.21 -7.30 0.71
CA GLY A 134 0.96 -6.74 1.39
C GLY A 134 0.68 -5.44 2.13
N ASN A 135 1.36 -5.23 3.25
CA ASN A 135 1.38 -3.97 4.00
C ASN A 135 2.80 -3.57 4.35
N CYS A 136 3.18 -2.35 4.01
CA CYS A 136 4.44 -1.75 4.41
C CYS A 136 4.18 -0.67 5.46
N ASN A 137 4.98 -0.67 6.53
CA ASN A 137 5.04 0.45 7.47
C ASN A 137 6.47 0.63 8.01
N GLN A 138 6.79 1.81 8.52
CA GLN A 138 8.09 2.12 9.08
C GLN A 138 7.98 2.86 10.42
N ASP A 139 9.06 2.87 11.18
CA ASP A 139 9.19 3.75 12.35
C ASP A 139 9.74 5.13 11.96
N VAL A 140 9.80 6.04 12.94
CA VAL A 140 10.33 7.40 12.76
C VAL A 140 11.82 7.47 12.37
N ALA A 141 12.55 6.35 12.47
CA ALA A 141 13.95 6.24 12.06
C ALA A 141 14.08 5.66 10.64
N ASN A 142 12.96 5.41 9.95
CA ASN A 142 12.84 4.77 8.65
C ASN A 142 13.23 3.29 8.64
N ASN A 143 13.14 2.59 9.79
CA ASN A 143 13.26 1.15 9.79
C ASN A 143 11.99 0.54 9.19
N GLY A 144 12.11 -0.12 8.04
CA GLY A 144 10.99 -0.67 7.29
C GLY A 144 10.45 -1.98 7.87
N SER A 145 9.19 -2.25 7.61
CA SER A 145 8.59 -3.57 7.79
C SER A 145 7.59 -3.82 6.69
N LEU A 146 7.58 -5.05 6.19
CA LEU A 146 6.64 -5.54 5.21
C LEU A 146 6.02 -6.81 5.76
N THR A 147 4.69 -6.87 5.81
CA THR A 147 3.94 -8.11 5.99
C THR A 147 3.25 -8.45 4.69
N LEU A 148 3.23 -9.73 4.33
CA LEU A 148 2.55 -10.22 3.14
C LEU A 148 1.83 -11.52 3.48
N ALA A 149 0.59 -11.64 3.04
CA ALA A 149 -0.13 -12.90 3.02
C ALA A 149 -0.32 -13.33 1.57
N ALA A 150 -0.05 -14.60 1.26
CA ALA A 150 -0.27 -15.17 -0.06
C ALA A 150 -1.06 -16.47 0.06
N GLU A 151 -2.08 -16.65 -0.77
CA GLU A 151 -2.81 -17.91 -0.90
C GLU A 151 -2.16 -18.78 -1.97
N MET A 152 -1.97 -20.05 -1.63
CA MET A 152 -1.44 -21.10 -2.50
C MET A 152 -2.53 -22.10 -2.87
N SER A 153 -2.22 -22.96 -3.82
CA SER A 153 -3.20 -23.91 -4.36
C SER A 153 -3.77 -24.87 -3.29
N ASP A 154 -2.91 -25.41 -2.43
CA ASP A 154 -3.26 -26.35 -1.37
C ASP A 154 -2.25 -26.24 -0.19
N PRO A 155 -2.50 -26.89 0.96
CA PRO A 155 -1.60 -26.80 2.11
C PRO A 155 -0.19 -27.35 1.89
N ASP A 156 -0.03 -28.41 1.08
CA ASP A 156 1.29 -28.97 0.79
C ASP A 156 2.09 -28.02 -0.11
N SER A 157 1.40 -27.36 -1.04
CA SER A 157 1.96 -26.29 -1.88
C SER A 157 2.41 -25.08 -1.06
N ALA A 158 1.68 -24.69 -0.02
CA ALA A 158 2.11 -23.63 0.90
C ALA A 158 3.38 -24.02 1.68
N VAL A 159 3.46 -25.26 2.18
CA VAL A 159 4.68 -25.73 2.88
C VAL A 159 5.89 -25.73 1.95
N ALA A 160 5.75 -26.31 0.76
CA ALA A 160 6.84 -26.39 -0.22
C ALA A 160 7.30 -25.00 -0.70
N ALA A 161 6.36 -24.07 -0.92
CA ALA A 161 6.68 -22.70 -1.27
C ALA A 161 7.43 -21.99 -0.13
N ALA A 162 7.00 -22.14 1.13
CA ALA A 162 7.69 -21.53 2.26
C ALA A 162 9.13 -22.02 2.41
N GLU A 163 9.37 -23.33 2.23
CA GLU A 163 10.71 -23.91 2.25
C GLU A 163 11.62 -23.26 1.18
N ALA A 164 11.18 -23.27 -0.07
CA ALA A 164 11.94 -22.69 -1.18
C ALA A 164 12.16 -21.17 -1.05
N LEU A 165 11.15 -20.43 -0.60
CA LEU A 165 11.22 -18.98 -0.43
C LEU A 165 12.14 -18.57 0.73
N ASN A 166 12.22 -19.37 1.81
CA ASN A 166 13.19 -19.14 2.88
C ASN A 166 14.63 -19.44 2.43
N GLU A 167 14.85 -20.46 1.59
CA GLU A 167 16.15 -20.70 0.96
C GLU A 167 16.57 -19.52 0.07
N ILE A 168 15.66 -19.00 -0.75
CA ILE A 168 15.88 -17.76 -1.52
C ILE A 168 16.25 -16.60 -0.59
N GLY A 169 15.57 -16.49 0.55
CA GLY A 169 15.83 -15.51 1.61
C GLY A 169 17.28 -15.49 2.10
N LEU A 170 17.92 -16.66 2.21
CA LEU A 170 19.31 -16.82 2.63
C LEU A 170 20.32 -16.49 1.53
N ASP A 171 19.91 -16.67 0.28
CA ASP A 171 20.73 -16.42 -0.90
C ASP A 171 20.68 -14.97 -1.39
N TYR A 172 19.96 -14.07 -0.71
CA TYR A 172 20.00 -12.64 -1.03
C TYR A 172 21.39 -12.06 -0.78
N ASP A 173 21.97 -11.47 -1.82
CA ASP A 173 23.32 -10.88 -1.85
C ASP A 173 23.39 -9.53 -1.10
N LEU A 174 22.78 -9.47 0.09
CA LEU A 174 22.91 -8.34 1.02
C LEU A 174 24.22 -8.40 1.81
N GLY A 175 24.95 -9.52 1.72
CA GLY A 175 26.19 -9.77 2.45
C GLY A 175 25.95 -9.98 3.95
N GLY A 176 26.49 -11.06 4.51
CA GLY A 176 26.35 -11.32 5.94
C GLY A 176 24.96 -11.81 6.38
N THR A 177 24.15 -12.32 5.44
CA THR A 177 22.92 -13.04 5.75
C THR A 177 23.26 -14.42 6.33
N GLU A 178 22.68 -14.75 7.48
CA GLU A 178 22.82 -16.03 8.16
C GLU A 178 21.45 -16.64 8.47
N PRO A 179 21.35 -17.98 8.53
CA PRO A 179 20.13 -18.64 8.96
C PRO A 179 19.83 -18.35 10.43
N VAL A 180 18.57 -18.04 10.72
CA VAL A 180 18.05 -17.88 12.09
C VAL A 180 16.90 -18.85 12.33
N GLU A 181 17.03 -19.67 13.37
CA GLU A 181 15.98 -20.59 13.78
C GLU A 181 14.83 -19.84 14.47
N LEU A 182 13.61 -20.03 13.97
CA LEU A 182 12.38 -19.46 14.55
C LEU A 182 11.53 -20.61 15.12
N PRO A 183 11.92 -21.19 16.27
CA PRO A 183 11.33 -22.44 16.75
C PRO A 183 9.83 -22.34 17.05
N ASP A 184 9.36 -21.17 17.49
CA ASP A 184 7.93 -20.92 17.73
C ASP A 184 7.10 -20.87 16.44
N LEU A 185 7.76 -20.72 15.29
CA LEU A 185 7.16 -20.70 13.95
C LEU A 185 7.45 -21.97 13.15
N GLY A 186 8.38 -22.81 13.62
CA GLY A 186 8.74 -24.07 12.98
C GLY A 186 9.50 -23.92 11.65
N VAL A 187 10.14 -22.78 11.42
CA VAL A 187 10.90 -22.49 10.19
C VAL A 187 12.29 -21.91 10.49
N THR A 188 13.17 -21.94 9.50
CA THR A 188 14.42 -21.19 9.49
C THR A 188 14.22 -19.96 8.60
N GLY A 189 14.42 -18.77 9.17
CA GLY A 189 14.41 -17.50 8.44
C GLY A 189 15.82 -17.03 8.09
N ALA A 190 15.90 -15.82 7.56
CA ALA A 190 17.16 -15.13 7.25
C ALA A 190 17.35 -13.92 8.18
N LEU A 191 18.57 -13.74 8.69
CA LEU A 191 19.01 -12.59 9.46
C LEU A 191 20.22 -11.95 8.78
N THR A 192 20.15 -10.66 8.50
CA THR A 192 21.27 -9.86 7.97
C THR A 192 21.65 -8.81 9.01
N ALA A 193 22.89 -8.86 9.49
CA ALA A 193 23.41 -7.91 10.47
C ALA A 193 24.28 -6.83 9.81
N GLY A 194 24.37 -5.66 10.45
CA GLY A 194 25.29 -4.59 10.04
C GLY A 194 24.68 -3.54 9.11
N GLY A 195 23.36 -3.41 9.11
CA GLY A 195 22.67 -2.24 8.58
C GLY A 195 22.83 -1.02 9.48
N ALA A 196 22.30 0.12 9.04
CA ALA A 196 22.21 1.30 9.88
C ALA A 196 20.93 2.10 9.56
N ASP A 197 20.26 2.65 10.56
CA ASP A 197 19.10 3.52 10.33
C ASP A 197 19.49 4.88 9.73
N SER A 198 18.50 5.74 9.46
CA SER A 198 18.72 7.08 8.90
C SER A 198 19.60 8.01 9.76
N ALA A 199 19.77 7.70 11.05
CA ALA A 199 20.66 8.40 11.98
C ALA A 199 22.04 7.72 12.10
N GLY A 200 22.28 6.62 11.40
CA GLY A 200 23.50 5.83 11.43
C GLY A 200 23.60 4.87 12.62
N ASN A 201 22.51 4.60 13.34
CA ASN A 201 22.51 3.61 14.42
C ASN A 201 22.45 2.20 13.85
N PRO A 202 23.16 1.22 14.42
CA PRO A 202 23.18 -0.16 13.91
C PRO A 202 21.78 -0.81 13.87
N THR A 203 21.46 -1.44 12.75
CA THR A 203 20.24 -2.21 12.53
C THR A 203 20.53 -3.64 12.09
N ASP A 204 19.59 -4.53 12.40
CA ASP A 204 19.51 -5.86 11.83
C ASP A 204 18.22 -5.99 11.02
N THR A 205 18.28 -6.81 9.98
CA THR A 205 17.16 -7.13 9.10
C THR A 205 16.82 -8.60 9.25
N ALA A 206 15.57 -8.95 9.49
CA ALA A 206 15.12 -10.34 9.56
C ALA A 206 13.93 -10.57 8.64
N GLN A 207 13.87 -11.74 8.01
CA GLN A 207 12.74 -12.13 7.16
C GLN A 207 12.46 -13.64 7.22
N ALA A 208 11.19 -14.01 7.06
CA ALA A 208 10.78 -15.41 6.95
C ALA A 208 9.41 -15.57 6.28
N TRP A 209 9.23 -16.71 5.61
CA TRP A 209 7.96 -17.24 5.13
C TRP A 209 7.48 -18.38 6.03
N VAL A 210 6.21 -18.36 6.42
CA VAL A 210 5.61 -19.37 7.31
C VAL A 210 4.27 -19.84 6.74
N PRO A 211 4.06 -21.15 6.52
CA PRO A 211 2.81 -21.66 6.00
C PRO A 211 1.76 -21.85 7.11
N THR A 212 0.48 -21.67 6.77
CA THR A 212 -0.69 -22.05 7.59
C THR A 212 -1.88 -22.40 6.71
N GLY A 213 -2.30 -23.67 6.70
CA GLY A 213 -3.31 -24.14 5.75
C GLY A 213 -2.86 -23.87 4.30
N ARG A 214 -3.74 -23.28 3.47
CA ARG A 214 -3.42 -22.84 2.10
C ARG A 214 -2.68 -21.50 2.05
N MET A 215 -2.39 -20.87 3.18
CA MET A 215 -1.83 -19.53 3.25
C MET A 215 -0.34 -19.56 3.55
N LEU A 216 0.37 -18.55 3.07
CA LEU A 216 1.71 -18.16 3.44
C LEU A 216 1.64 -16.81 4.17
N ALA A 217 2.33 -16.69 5.29
CA ALA A 217 2.64 -15.42 5.94
C ALA A 217 4.12 -15.11 5.72
N TYR A 218 4.42 -13.93 5.19
CA TYR A 218 5.75 -13.38 5.09
C TYR A 218 5.86 -12.14 5.95
N ALA A 219 7.03 -11.98 6.56
CA ALA A 219 7.42 -10.73 7.15
C ALA A 219 8.88 -10.43 6.83
N PHE A 220 9.16 -9.15 6.62
CA PHE A 220 10.47 -8.55 6.57
C PHE A 220 10.48 -7.40 7.56
N VAL A 221 11.52 -7.29 8.38
CA VAL A 221 11.63 -6.23 9.38
C VAL A 221 13.07 -5.74 9.49
N ASP A 222 13.25 -4.43 9.44
CA ASP A 222 14.45 -3.76 9.93
C ASP A 222 14.22 -3.31 11.37
N ALA A 223 15.17 -3.51 12.27
CA ALA A 223 15.05 -3.05 13.64
C ALA A 223 16.41 -2.68 14.24
N PRO A 224 16.46 -1.93 15.35
CA PRO A 224 17.69 -1.75 16.11
C PRO A 224 18.37 -3.09 16.39
N ALA A 225 19.70 -3.13 16.27
CA ALA A 225 20.47 -4.37 16.38
C ALA A 225 20.08 -5.21 17.60
N GLY A 226 19.82 -6.50 17.38
CA GLY A 226 19.31 -7.48 18.34
C GLY A 226 17.77 -7.53 18.46
N GLY A 227 17.01 -6.62 17.84
CA GLY A 227 15.56 -6.54 17.95
C GLY A 227 14.76 -7.15 16.78
N ALA A 228 15.41 -7.45 15.65
CA ALA A 228 14.73 -7.85 14.42
C ALA A 228 13.99 -9.19 14.54
N VAL A 229 14.63 -10.20 15.15
CA VAL A 229 14.04 -11.55 15.29
C VAL A 229 12.80 -11.56 16.18
N ASP A 230 12.81 -10.82 17.29
CA ASP A 230 11.66 -10.71 18.20
C ASP A 230 10.48 -10.00 17.50
N LEU A 231 10.77 -8.92 16.77
CA LEU A 231 9.78 -8.18 16.01
C LEU A 231 9.18 -9.04 14.89
N LEU A 232 10.02 -9.74 14.12
CA LEU A 232 9.62 -10.67 13.07
C LEU A 232 8.70 -11.75 13.63
N THR A 233 9.11 -12.38 14.72
CA THR A 233 8.35 -13.47 15.36
C THR A 233 6.99 -12.99 15.83
N ARG A 234 6.91 -11.83 16.50
CA ARG A 234 5.65 -11.23 16.95
C ARG A 234 4.70 -10.95 15.78
N GLN A 235 5.21 -10.38 14.68
CA GLN A 235 4.38 -10.06 13.51
C GLN A 235 3.85 -11.32 12.82
N LEU A 236 4.70 -12.32 12.61
CA LEU A 236 4.29 -13.59 12.00
C LEU A 236 3.30 -14.35 12.88
N GLN A 237 3.49 -14.39 14.21
CA GLN A 237 2.55 -15.05 15.12
C GLN A 237 1.14 -14.45 15.03
N ASP A 238 1.03 -13.11 15.02
CA ASP A 238 -0.26 -12.43 14.88
C ASP A 238 -0.90 -12.70 13.50
N GLN A 239 -0.12 -12.55 12.42
CA GLN A 239 -0.57 -12.81 11.07
C GLN A 239 -1.06 -14.26 10.89
N LEU A 240 -0.33 -15.25 11.41
CA LEU A 240 -0.70 -16.66 11.36
C LEU A 240 -1.99 -16.95 12.15
N ALA A 241 -2.17 -16.31 13.31
CA ALA A 241 -3.37 -16.47 14.12
C ALA A 241 -4.63 -15.95 13.39
N LEU A 242 -4.51 -14.83 12.67
CA LEU A 242 -5.60 -14.29 11.85
C LEU A 242 -5.89 -15.16 10.62
N LEU A 243 -4.84 -15.56 9.88
CA LEU A 243 -4.98 -16.40 8.69
C LEU A 243 -5.54 -17.79 8.99
N ALA A 244 -5.30 -18.34 10.19
CA ALA A 244 -5.89 -19.61 10.61
C ALA A 244 -7.43 -19.60 10.69
N THR A 245 -8.05 -18.41 10.69
CA THR A 245 -9.51 -18.24 10.68
C THR A 245 -10.08 -17.93 9.30
N PHE A 246 -9.21 -17.71 8.31
CA PHE A 246 -9.60 -17.42 6.94
C PHE A 246 -10.02 -18.70 6.22
N GLU A 247 -11.16 -18.64 5.55
CA GLU A 247 -11.59 -19.70 4.63
C GLU A 247 -11.39 -19.18 3.20
N PRO A 248 -10.34 -19.63 2.49
CA PRO A 248 -10.09 -19.21 1.12
C PRO A 248 -11.21 -19.65 0.19
N THR A 249 -11.47 -18.86 -0.84
CA THR A 249 -12.39 -19.27 -1.91
C THR A 249 -11.86 -20.54 -2.60
N PRO A 250 -12.72 -21.51 -2.96
CA PRO A 250 -12.31 -22.58 -3.86
C PRO A 250 -11.68 -21.98 -5.13
N GLN A 251 -10.47 -22.43 -5.48
CA GLN A 251 -9.65 -21.78 -6.51
C GLN A 251 -10.34 -21.69 -7.89
N ASP A 252 -11.21 -22.65 -8.21
CA ASP A 252 -12.03 -22.67 -9.43
C ASP A 252 -13.16 -21.62 -9.44
N GLN A 253 -13.53 -21.07 -8.28
CA GLN A 253 -14.54 -20.03 -8.11
C GLN A 253 -13.95 -18.63 -7.99
N VAL A 254 -12.63 -18.50 -7.81
CA VAL A 254 -11.94 -17.20 -7.69
C VAL A 254 -12.21 -16.29 -8.89
N PRO A 255 -12.16 -16.74 -10.16
CA PRO A 255 -12.43 -15.86 -11.30
C PRO A 255 -13.84 -15.25 -11.31
N ASP A 256 -14.81 -15.92 -10.69
CA ASP A 256 -16.21 -15.51 -10.63
C ASP A 256 -16.54 -14.66 -9.39
N LEU A 257 -15.56 -14.38 -8.52
CA LEU A 257 -15.76 -13.54 -7.34
C LEU A 257 -16.17 -12.13 -7.74
N ASP A 258 -17.23 -11.65 -7.10
CA ASP A 258 -17.69 -10.28 -7.27
C ASP A 258 -16.70 -9.28 -6.64
N SER A 259 -16.23 -8.35 -7.46
CA SER A 259 -15.33 -7.27 -7.04
C SER A 259 -16.07 -6.11 -6.36
N ASP A 260 -17.40 -6.08 -6.44
CA ASP A 260 -18.27 -5.06 -5.85
C ASP A 260 -19.57 -5.69 -5.30
N PRO A 261 -19.49 -6.55 -4.27
CA PRO A 261 -20.65 -7.29 -3.76
C PRO A 261 -21.76 -6.42 -3.16
N LEU A 262 -21.54 -5.11 -3.05
CA LEU A 262 -22.48 -4.13 -2.52
C LEU A 262 -23.03 -3.18 -3.60
N ASP A 263 -22.68 -3.42 -4.88
CA ASP A 263 -23.07 -2.59 -6.02
C ASP A 263 -22.76 -1.10 -5.83
N LEU A 264 -21.65 -0.77 -5.16
CA LEU A 264 -21.26 0.60 -4.81
C LEU A 264 -20.55 1.34 -5.95
N ALA A 265 -19.98 0.62 -6.92
CA ALA A 265 -19.22 1.18 -8.04
C ALA A 265 -20.03 2.15 -8.90
N GLN A 266 -21.36 2.00 -8.93
CA GLN A 266 -22.27 2.89 -9.68
C GLN A 266 -22.38 4.29 -9.06
N TYR A 267 -22.02 4.44 -7.78
CA TYR A 267 -22.06 5.71 -7.04
C TYR A 267 -20.67 6.34 -6.87
N ALA A 268 -19.62 5.68 -7.36
CA ALA A 268 -18.26 6.20 -7.40
C ALA A 268 -17.92 6.69 -8.81
N LEU A 269 -17.53 7.95 -8.94
CA LEU A 269 -17.06 8.54 -10.19
C LEU A 269 -15.87 7.73 -10.71
N ALA A 270 -15.82 7.47 -12.02
CA ALA A 270 -14.63 6.92 -12.64
C ALA A 270 -13.59 8.06 -12.80
N PRO A 271 -12.48 8.05 -12.05
CA PRO A 271 -11.44 9.06 -12.23
C PRO A 271 -10.72 8.91 -13.59
N PRO A 272 -10.02 9.95 -14.07
CA PRO A 272 -9.17 9.86 -15.26
C PRO A 272 -8.03 8.84 -15.10
N GLY A 273 -7.52 8.33 -16.22
CA GLY A 273 -6.38 7.39 -16.22
C GLY A 273 -6.78 5.91 -16.14
N ASP A 274 -5.76 5.06 -16.06
CA ASP A 274 -5.93 3.61 -16.01
C ASP A 274 -6.16 3.14 -14.56
N PRO A 275 -7.11 2.23 -14.32
CA PRO A 275 -7.41 1.76 -12.98
C PRO A 275 -6.25 0.97 -12.39
N THR A 276 -5.96 1.21 -11.11
CA THR A 276 -4.96 0.44 -10.37
C THR A 276 -5.59 -0.80 -9.71
N ARG A 277 -4.73 -1.70 -9.24
CA ARG A 277 -5.10 -2.93 -8.52
C ARG A 277 -5.93 -2.69 -7.25
N PHE A 278 -5.95 -1.46 -6.72
CA PHE A 278 -6.70 -1.09 -5.52
C PHE A 278 -8.20 -0.82 -5.78
N THR A 279 -8.64 -0.86 -7.04
CA THR A 279 -10.05 -0.65 -7.35
C THR A 279 -10.89 -1.87 -6.92
N GLY A 280 -11.96 -1.63 -6.16
CA GLY A 280 -12.90 -2.66 -5.71
C GLY A 280 -13.57 -2.38 -4.37
N GLY A 281 -14.45 -3.29 -3.96
CA GLY A 281 -15.13 -3.28 -2.67
C GLY A 281 -14.26 -3.84 -1.55
N TYR A 282 -14.36 -3.23 -0.36
CA TYR A 282 -13.71 -3.67 0.86
C TYR A 282 -14.72 -3.69 2.01
N ASP A 283 -14.56 -4.64 2.92
CA ASP A 283 -15.19 -4.55 4.23
C ASP A 283 -14.42 -3.56 5.13
N LEU A 284 -14.88 -3.40 6.37
CA LEU A 284 -14.25 -2.48 7.31
C LEU A 284 -12.79 -2.87 7.54
N GLU A 285 -12.51 -4.14 7.74
CA GLU A 285 -11.16 -4.59 8.06
C GLU A 285 -10.21 -4.40 6.86
N GLY A 286 -10.62 -4.76 5.65
CA GLY A 286 -9.84 -4.51 4.44
C GLY A 286 -9.57 -3.02 4.23
N TYR A 287 -10.57 -2.16 4.45
CA TYR A 287 -10.42 -0.70 4.38
C TYR A 287 -9.33 -0.17 5.32
N LEU A 288 -9.25 -0.68 6.55
CA LEU A 288 -8.32 -0.18 7.56
C LEU A 288 -6.84 -0.35 7.19
N ARG A 289 -6.52 -1.05 6.09
CA ARG A 289 -5.15 -1.16 5.58
C ARG A 289 -4.77 0.04 4.68
N PHE A 290 -5.72 0.92 4.39
CA PHE A 290 -5.52 2.23 3.77
C PHE A 290 -5.69 3.40 4.74
N ALA A 291 -6.28 3.14 5.90
CA ALA A 291 -6.56 4.17 6.90
C ALA A 291 -5.26 4.82 7.37
N ILE A 292 -5.29 6.14 7.54
CA ILE A 292 -4.17 6.90 8.08
C ILE A 292 -4.07 6.65 9.59
N ASP A 293 -5.22 6.62 10.29
CA ASP A 293 -5.31 6.15 11.67
C ASP A 293 -6.33 5.01 11.74
N PRO A 294 -5.89 3.75 11.58
CA PRO A 294 -6.77 2.59 11.64
C PRO A 294 -7.57 2.46 12.95
N ILE A 295 -7.06 2.99 14.07
CA ILE A 295 -7.73 2.86 15.38
C ILE A 295 -8.86 3.88 15.50
N ALA A 296 -8.58 5.15 15.20
CA ALA A 296 -9.57 6.20 15.23
C ALA A 296 -10.65 5.97 14.16
N GLU A 297 -10.25 5.59 12.96
CA GLU A 297 -11.17 5.35 11.84
C GLU A 297 -12.04 4.11 12.07
N ARG A 298 -11.50 3.00 12.61
CA ARG A 298 -12.33 1.84 13.00
C ARG A 298 -13.41 2.25 13.99
N THR A 299 -13.04 3.07 14.99
CA THR A 299 -13.98 3.55 16.00
C THR A 299 -15.05 4.44 15.38
N LEU A 300 -14.66 5.39 14.52
CA LEU A 300 -15.56 6.32 13.85
C LEU A 300 -16.54 5.59 12.94
N LEU A 301 -16.05 4.72 12.05
CA LEU A 301 -16.86 3.99 11.07
C LEU A 301 -17.76 2.97 11.75
N GLY A 302 -17.20 2.17 12.67
CA GLY A 302 -17.96 1.14 13.40
C GLY A 302 -19.08 1.73 14.26
N SER A 303 -18.83 2.82 14.97
CA SER A 303 -19.83 3.48 15.83
C SER A 303 -20.99 4.10 15.03
N ASN A 304 -20.76 4.40 13.75
CA ASN A 304 -21.76 4.99 12.86
C ASN A 304 -22.39 3.97 11.89
N GLY A 305 -22.18 2.68 12.13
CA GLY A 305 -22.89 1.62 11.41
C GLY A 305 -22.45 1.48 9.95
N PHE A 306 -21.17 1.70 9.66
CA PHE A 306 -20.55 1.41 8.37
C PHE A 306 -21.07 0.11 7.74
N THR A 307 -21.52 0.18 6.50
CA THR A 307 -22.05 -0.98 5.76
C THR A 307 -21.20 -1.42 4.59
N GLY A 308 -20.24 -0.60 4.15
CA GLY A 308 -19.38 -0.94 3.04
C GLY A 308 -18.48 0.20 2.58
N PHE A 309 -17.41 -0.18 1.89
CA PHE A 309 -16.48 0.72 1.26
C PHE A 309 -16.21 0.27 -0.18
N TYR A 310 -16.04 1.22 -1.09
CA TYR A 310 -15.61 0.97 -2.45
C TYR A 310 -14.59 2.02 -2.87
N ALA A 311 -13.47 1.59 -3.46
CA ALA A 311 -12.46 2.48 -4.01
C ALA A 311 -12.38 2.36 -5.54
N LYS A 312 -12.22 3.49 -6.21
CA LYS A 312 -11.64 3.56 -7.57
C LYS A 312 -10.34 4.34 -7.48
N GLN A 313 -9.25 3.72 -7.92
CA GLN A 313 -7.95 4.37 -7.98
C GLN A 313 -7.42 4.29 -9.39
N SER A 314 -6.78 5.35 -9.87
CA SER A 314 -6.19 5.40 -11.21
C SER A 314 -4.95 6.27 -11.27
N GLY A 315 -4.09 6.00 -12.26
CA GLY A 315 -2.96 6.84 -12.64
C GLY A 315 -3.13 7.37 -14.06
N ASP A 316 -2.82 8.63 -14.30
CA ASP A 316 -2.85 9.27 -15.62
C ASP A 316 -1.45 9.74 -16.02
N ASP A 317 -0.75 8.90 -16.78
CA ASP A 317 0.59 9.14 -17.33
C ASP A 317 0.71 10.44 -18.14
N ALA A 318 -0.40 10.94 -18.73
CA ALA A 318 -0.36 12.18 -19.52
C ALA A 318 -0.24 13.42 -18.62
N THR A 319 -0.74 13.32 -17.39
CA THR A 319 -0.72 14.41 -16.41
C THR A 319 0.24 14.17 -15.25
N ASP A 320 0.76 12.94 -15.10
CA ASP A 320 1.55 12.50 -13.95
C ASP A 320 0.77 12.69 -12.63
N LEU A 321 -0.53 12.40 -12.67
CA LEU A 321 -1.44 12.52 -11.52
C LEU A 321 -2.03 11.16 -11.19
N GLU A 322 -2.22 10.93 -9.89
CA GLU A 322 -3.00 9.80 -9.39
C GLU A 322 -4.29 10.30 -8.76
N TYR A 323 -5.33 9.49 -8.88
CA TYR A 323 -6.66 9.82 -8.40
C TYR A 323 -7.20 8.70 -7.53
N ALA A 324 -7.93 9.03 -6.48
CA ALA A 324 -8.78 8.09 -5.78
C ALA A 324 -10.18 8.63 -5.53
N VAL A 325 -11.18 7.76 -5.65
CA VAL A 325 -12.55 7.99 -5.23
C VAL A 325 -12.89 6.90 -4.24
N ALA A 326 -13.02 7.26 -2.97
CA ALA A 326 -13.38 6.36 -1.88
C ALA A 326 -14.84 6.63 -1.47
N LEU A 327 -15.70 5.64 -1.63
CA LEU A 327 -17.11 5.70 -1.28
C LEU A 327 -17.38 4.86 -0.03
N TYR A 328 -17.95 5.49 0.98
CA TYR A 328 -18.40 4.88 2.23
C TYR A 328 -19.92 4.84 2.26
N ALA A 329 -20.49 3.69 2.63
CA ALA A 329 -21.92 3.50 2.75
C ALA A 329 -22.37 3.39 4.21
N PHE A 330 -23.50 4.04 4.52
CA PHE A 330 -24.13 4.06 5.84
C PHE A 330 -25.65 3.90 5.77
N PRO A 331 -26.31 3.41 6.83
CA PRO A 331 -27.75 3.18 6.81
C PRO A 331 -28.59 4.46 6.72
N THR A 332 -28.08 5.60 7.21
CA THR A 332 -28.84 6.85 7.28
C THR A 332 -27.96 8.08 7.06
N SER A 333 -28.58 9.18 6.63
CA SER A 333 -27.92 10.49 6.48
C SER A 333 -27.36 11.06 7.79
N ALA A 334 -27.97 10.73 8.94
CA ALA A 334 -27.43 11.13 10.23
C ALA A 334 -26.07 10.46 10.51
N GLN A 335 -25.92 9.19 10.15
CA GLN A 335 -24.66 8.44 10.28
C GLN A 335 -23.63 8.92 9.27
N THR A 336 -24.02 9.12 8.01
CA THR A 336 -23.16 9.72 6.98
C THR A 336 -22.60 11.06 7.43
N ASN A 337 -23.45 11.95 7.95
CA ASN A 337 -23.03 13.27 8.45
C ASN A 337 -22.11 13.18 9.67
N ALA A 338 -22.35 12.23 10.57
CA ALA A 338 -21.47 12.02 11.73
C ALA A 338 -20.05 11.59 11.30
N VAL A 339 -19.94 10.73 10.29
CA VAL A 339 -18.63 10.32 9.74
C VAL A 339 -17.99 11.44 8.95
N TYR A 340 -18.75 12.20 8.15
CA TYR A 340 -18.26 13.39 7.44
C TYR A 340 -17.60 14.41 8.38
N GLU A 341 -18.26 14.76 9.49
CA GLU A 341 -17.67 15.67 10.49
C GLU A 341 -16.52 15.02 11.28
N GLY A 342 -16.57 13.70 11.47
CA GLY A 342 -15.49 12.92 12.06
C GLY A 342 -14.20 12.98 11.24
N PHE A 343 -14.28 12.65 9.94
CA PHE A 343 -13.14 12.77 9.04
C PHE A 343 -12.63 14.20 8.96
N ARG A 344 -13.52 15.19 8.79
CA ARG A 344 -13.12 16.60 8.84
C ARG A 344 -12.29 16.95 10.09
N THR A 345 -12.64 16.38 11.25
CA THR A 345 -11.87 16.57 12.48
C THR A 345 -10.51 15.88 12.39
N LEU A 346 -10.48 14.59 12.06
CA LEU A 346 -9.25 13.79 11.93
C LEU A 346 -8.25 14.42 10.95
N GLU A 347 -8.73 14.92 9.81
CA GLU A 347 -7.90 15.58 8.80
C GLU A 347 -7.12 16.77 9.37
N THR A 348 -7.77 17.55 10.25
CA THR A 348 -7.15 18.73 10.84
C THR A 348 -6.33 18.47 12.09
N THR A 349 -6.63 17.40 12.84
CA THR A 349 -6.01 17.16 14.16
C THR A 349 -4.98 16.05 14.15
N GLU A 350 -5.21 15.00 13.37
CA GLU A 350 -4.37 13.79 13.36
C GLU A 350 -3.59 13.67 12.05
N PHE A 351 -4.21 13.92 10.89
CA PHE A 351 -3.59 13.64 9.59
C PHE A 351 -2.73 14.80 9.05
N GLY A 352 -2.75 15.96 9.70
CA GLY A 352 -1.90 17.10 9.34
C GLY A 352 -2.33 17.90 8.10
N GLY A 353 -3.58 17.74 7.66
CA GLY A 353 -4.12 18.42 6.48
C GLY A 353 -4.31 19.91 6.68
N THR A 354 -3.84 20.72 5.73
CA THR A 354 -4.13 22.16 5.72
C THR A 354 -5.47 22.41 5.00
N PRO A 355 -6.46 23.04 5.63
CA PRO A 355 -7.75 23.26 5.00
C PRO A 355 -7.66 24.32 3.89
N PHE A 356 -8.40 24.11 2.81
CA PHE A 356 -8.63 25.11 1.76
C PHE A 356 -10.11 25.17 1.36
N VAL A 357 -10.50 26.24 0.66
CA VAL A 357 -11.87 26.40 0.14
C VAL A 357 -11.86 26.07 -1.35
N LEU A 358 -12.61 25.04 -1.75
CA LEU A 358 -12.80 24.72 -3.16
C LEU A 358 -13.89 25.63 -3.75
N PRO A 359 -13.60 26.48 -4.76
CA PRO A 359 -14.59 27.40 -5.31
C PRO A 359 -15.86 26.74 -5.86
N ALA A 360 -15.75 25.54 -6.43
CA ALA A 360 -16.90 24.83 -7.00
C ALA A 360 -17.89 24.33 -5.93
N ILE A 361 -17.42 23.99 -4.73
CA ILE A 361 -18.26 23.56 -3.59
C ILE A 361 -17.67 24.18 -2.30
N PRO A 362 -17.96 25.46 -1.99
CA PRO A 362 -17.29 26.16 -0.90
C PRO A 362 -17.52 25.57 0.50
N ASP A 363 -18.60 24.80 0.68
CA ASP A 363 -18.97 24.17 1.95
C ASP A 363 -18.35 22.77 2.14
N ALA A 364 -17.66 22.22 1.12
CA ALA A 364 -16.99 20.93 1.22
C ALA A 364 -15.67 21.06 2.03
N PRO A 365 -15.44 20.20 3.04
CA PRO A 365 -14.16 20.02 3.69
C PRO A 365 -13.14 19.55 2.65
N CYS A 366 -12.10 20.36 2.50
CA CYS A 366 -11.03 20.14 1.56
C CYS A 366 -9.70 20.42 2.24
N PHE A 367 -8.74 19.53 2.03
CA PHE A 367 -7.45 19.50 2.71
C PHE A 367 -6.33 19.24 1.72
N VAL A 368 -5.18 19.83 1.98
CA VAL A 368 -3.96 19.61 1.21
C VAL A 368 -2.83 19.17 2.12
N PHE A 369 -2.05 18.23 1.63
CA PHE A 369 -0.94 17.57 2.32
C PHE A 369 0.30 17.72 1.44
N ALA A 370 1.46 17.93 2.06
CA ALA A 370 2.71 17.73 1.36
C ALA A 370 2.91 16.23 1.17
N SER A 371 3.20 15.81 -0.07
CA SER A 371 3.51 14.39 -0.36
C SER A 371 5.02 14.14 -0.43
N ASP A 372 5.84 15.18 -0.34
CA ASP A 372 7.28 15.10 -0.22
C ASP A 372 7.83 16.12 0.79
N ASP A 373 9.01 15.82 1.35
CA ASP A 373 9.70 16.72 2.29
C ASP A 373 10.23 18.00 1.62
N THR A 374 10.27 18.02 0.29
CA THR A 374 10.71 19.18 -0.50
C THR A 374 9.61 20.23 -0.69
N GLY A 375 8.35 19.89 -0.38
CA GLY A 375 7.20 20.76 -0.57
C GLY A 375 6.95 21.09 -2.03
N THR A 376 7.27 20.17 -2.92
CA THR A 376 7.16 20.29 -4.39
C THR A 376 6.02 19.47 -4.97
N SER A 377 5.55 18.48 -4.23
CA SER A 377 4.41 17.65 -4.58
C SER A 377 3.39 17.67 -3.45
N PHE A 378 2.13 17.70 -3.84
CA PHE A 378 1.00 17.82 -2.95
C PHE A 378 -0.07 16.81 -3.31
N TYR A 379 -0.78 16.43 -2.26
CA TYR A 379 -1.97 15.63 -2.33
C TYR A 379 -3.15 16.46 -1.82
N GLN A 380 -4.27 16.43 -2.53
CA GLN A 380 -5.51 17.11 -2.17
C GLN A 380 -6.61 16.09 -1.92
N ARG A 381 -7.36 16.28 -0.84
CA ARG A 381 -8.51 15.46 -0.49
C ARG A 381 -9.72 16.32 -0.18
N CYS A 382 -10.87 15.99 -0.75
CA CYS A 382 -12.13 16.66 -0.46
C CYS A 382 -13.26 15.66 -0.22
N TYR A 383 -14.22 16.07 0.59
CA TYR A 383 -15.35 15.24 0.98
C TYR A 383 -16.69 15.80 0.51
N VAL A 384 -17.57 14.91 0.05
CA VAL A 384 -18.99 15.21 -0.21
C VAL A 384 -19.86 14.08 0.30
N GLY A 385 -20.96 14.40 0.99
CA GLY A 385 -21.88 13.41 1.53
C GLY A 385 -23.32 13.72 1.13
N PHE A 386 -24.07 12.68 0.77
CA PHE A 386 -25.50 12.75 0.51
C PHE A 386 -26.20 11.45 0.88
N GLY A 387 -27.34 11.55 1.56
CA GLY A 387 -28.13 10.39 1.95
C GLY A 387 -27.29 9.35 2.69
N SER A 388 -27.19 8.14 2.13
CA SER A 388 -26.47 7.00 2.70
C SER A 388 -25.00 6.92 2.29
N TYR A 389 -24.47 7.92 1.59
CA TYR A 389 -23.14 7.85 0.99
C TYR A 389 -22.27 9.04 1.38
N LEU A 390 -21.01 8.75 1.68
CA LEU A 390 -19.93 9.72 1.81
C LEU A 390 -18.87 9.36 0.78
N ALA A 391 -18.43 10.33 -0.02
CA ALA A 391 -17.31 10.19 -0.92
C ALA A 391 -16.13 11.05 -0.44
N SER A 392 -14.94 10.46 -0.44
CA SER A 392 -13.65 11.14 -0.47
C SER A 392 -13.14 11.13 -1.91
N LEU A 393 -12.68 12.28 -2.38
CA LEU A 393 -12.01 12.42 -3.66
C LEU A 393 -10.60 12.96 -3.41
N ASP A 394 -9.65 12.34 -4.08
CA ASP A 394 -8.24 12.38 -3.79
C ASP A 394 -7.48 12.64 -5.10
N VAL A 395 -6.59 13.64 -5.13
CA VAL A 395 -5.73 13.98 -6.28
C VAL A 395 -4.29 14.13 -5.79
N LEU A 396 -3.40 13.25 -6.24
CA LEU A 396 -1.98 13.20 -5.87
C LEU A 396 -1.12 13.68 -7.05
N GLY A 397 0.08 14.19 -6.74
CA GLY A 397 1.05 14.64 -7.74
C GLY A 397 0.89 16.11 -8.15
N VAL A 398 0.06 16.87 -7.44
CA VAL A 398 -0.14 18.29 -7.74
C VAL A 398 1.11 19.08 -7.34
N THR A 399 1.60 19.98 -8.20
CA THR A 399 2.87 20.70 -7.95
C THR A 399 2.70 22.07 -7.28
N ALA A 400 1.47 22.50 -7.04
CA ALA A 400 1.14 23.73 -6.36
C ALA A 400 -0.06 23.53 -5.42
N ILE A 401 0.07 24.05 -4.19
CA ILE A 401 -0.95 23.92 -3.14
C ILE A 401 -2.31 24.48 -3.56
N ASP A 402 -2.35 25.47 -4.46
CA ASP A 402 -3.54 26.18 -4.93
C ASP A 402 -4.05 25.72 -6.32
N ASP A 403 -3.40 24.72 -6.92
CA ASP A 403 -3.91 24.11 -8.16
C ASP A 403 -5.02 23.11 -7.85
N TYR A 404 -6.22 23.64 -7.66
CA TYR A 404 -7.45 22.86 -7.45
C TYR A 404 -8.19 22.56 -8.76
N SER A 405 -7.53 22.59 -9.91
CA SER A 405 -8.20 22.49 -11.22
C SER A 405 -8.93 21.16 -11.41
N GLN A 406 -8.27 20.04 -11.07
CA GLN A 406 -8.88 18.71 -11.10
C GLN A 406 -9.99 18.57 -10.06
N MET A 407 -9.73 19.00 -8.83
CA MET A 407 -10.71 18.93 -7.74
C MET A 407 -11.98 19.73 -8.03
N ASN A 408 -11.85 20.92 -8.63
CA ASN A 408 -13.01 21.74 -9.07
C ASN A 408 -13.84 21.06 -10.16
N THR A 409 -13.25 20.16 -10.93
CA THR A 409 -13.91 19.44 -12.00
C THR A 409 -14.59 18.17 -11.49
N LEU A 410 -13.88 17.40 -10.66
CA LEU A 410 -14.28 16.05 -10.26
C LEU A 410 -15.23 16.05 -9.05
N LEU A 411 -15.03 16.90 -8.05
CA LEU A 411 -15.87 16.88 -6.83
C LEU A 411 -17.35 17.18 -7.11
N PRO A 412 -17.72 18.15 -7.96
CA PRO A 412 -19.12 18.35 -8.35
C PRO A 412 -19.73 17.14 -9.05
N GLN A 413 -18.99 16.46 -9.92
CA GLN A 413 -19.48 15.26 -10.60
C GLN A 413 -19.73 14.11 -9.62
N GLN A 414 -18.82 13.90 -8.67
CA GLN A 414 -19.00 12.91 -7.61
C GLN A 414 -20.22 13.24 -6.73
N ARG A 415 -20.41 14.51 -6.36
CA ARG A 415 -21.57 14.95 -5.58
C ARG A 415 -22.87 14.69 -6.33
N ASP A 416 -22.95 15.10 -7.59
CA ASP A 416 -24.16 14.93 -8.40
C ASP A 416 -24.46 13.43 -8.62
N LEU A 417 -23.43 12.58 -8.70
CA LEU A 417 -23.59 11.12 -8.81
C LEU A 417 -24.23 10.47 -7.57
N ILE A 418 -23.91 10.95 -6.36
CA ILE A 418 -24.48 10.40 -5.10
C ILE A 418 -25.82 11.04 -4.71
N ASP A 419 -26.14 12.23 -5.22
CA ASP A 419 -27.43 12.90 -5.02
C ASP A 419 -28.54 12.25 -5.88
N GLY A 420 -28.19 11.85 -7.11
CA GLY A 420 -29.12 11.33 -8.13
C GLY A 420 -29.76 12.44 -8.96
#